data_AF-A0A090DXV2-F1
#
_entry.id   AF-A0A090DXV2-F1
#
_cell.length_a   1.000
_cell.length_b   1.000
_cell.length_c   1.000
_cell.angle_alpha   90.00
_cell.angle_beta   90.00
_cell.angle_gamma   90.00
#
_symmetry.space_group_name_H-M   'P 1'
#
loop_
_entity.id
_entity.type
_entity.pdbx_description
1 polymer ?
#
loop_
_entity_poly.entity_id
_entity_poly.type
_entity_poly.pdbx_seq_one_letter_code
_entity_poly.pdbx_strand_id
1 'polypeptide(L)' 'MLQAARTGNVTAELNLGKLYYSGIGGKPNYPEAGKWFVKAAGHRSEEAKAFLQLMKQNGQFDSKTL' A
#
# COMPACT_ATOMS: atom_id res chain seq x y z
N MET A 1 12.13 -1.07 23.85
CA MET A 1 12.42 -1.47 22.45
C MET A 1 11.17 -2.04 21.76
N LEU A 2 10.09 -1.26 21.58
CA LEU A 2 8.87 -1.72 20.89
C LEU A 2 8.66 -1.05 19.51
N GLN A 3 9.48 -0.06 19.15
CA GLN A 3 9.37 0.64 17.86
C GLN A 3 9.70 -0.28 16.65
N ALA A 4 10.65 -1.22 16.83
CA ALA A 4 11.18 -2.03 15.74
C ALA A 4 10.29 -3.22 15.31
N ALA A 5 9.37 -3.66 16.17
CA ALA A 5 8.49 -4.80 15.87
C ALA A 5 7.37 -4.43 14.89
N ARG A 6 6.99 -3.16 14.81
CA ARG A 6 6.01 -2.67 13.82
C ARG A 6 6.64 -2.36 12.47
N THR A 7 7.91 -1.94 12.42
CA THR A 7 8.58 -1.60 11.14
C THR A 7 8.73 -2.79 10.20
N GLY A 8 8.93 -4.00 10.72
CA GLY A 8 9.00 -5.21 9.88
C GLY A 8 7.68 -5.50 9.15
N ASN A 9 6.54 -5.27 9.81
CA ASN A 9 5.22 -5.48 9.23
C ASN A 9 4.87 -4.39 8.21
N VAL A 10 5.13 -3.12 8.54
CA VAL A 10 4.86 -1.98 7.65
C VAL A 10 5.64 -2.08 6.34
N THR A 11 6.92 -2.43 6.41
CA THR A 11 7.76 -2.59 5.21
C THR A 11 7.28 -3.78 4.36
N ALA A 12 6.85 -4.88 4.99
CA ALA A 12 6.28 -6.02 4.28
C ALA A 12 4.96 -5.69 3.58
N GLU A 13 4.05 -4.98 4.27
CA GLU A 13 2.79 -4.49 3.71
C GLU A 13 3.02 -3.51 2.56
N LEU A 14 3.98 -2.59 2.70
CA LEU A 14 4.39 -1.68 1.63
C LEU A 14 4.92 -2.43 0.41
N ASN A 15 5.78 -3.41 0.62
CA ASN A 15 6.36 -4.20 -0.46
C ASN A 15 5.28 -5.03 -1.17
N LEU A 16 4.34 -5.64 -0.43
CA LEU A 16 3.18 -6.30 -1.00
C LEU A 16 2.34 -5.34 -1.86
N GLY A 17 2.03 -4.15 -1.33
CA GLY A 17 1.34 -3.11 -2.08
C GLY A 17 2.05 -2.75 -3.38
N LYS A 18 3.38 -2.57 -3.32
CA LYS A 18 4.22 -2.31 -4.49
C LYS A 18 4.23 -3.47 -5.47
N LEU A 19 4.28 -4.72 -5.02
CA LEU A 19 4.24 -5.89 -5.91
C LEU A 19 2.93 -5.95 -6.71
N TYR A 20 1.80 -5.74 -6.04
CA TYR A 20 0.50 -5.68 -6.71
C TYR A 20 0.38 -4.45 -7.61
N TYR A 21 0.91 -3.30 -7.20
CA TYR A 21 0.92 -2.07 -8.00
C TYR A 21 1.79 -2.20 -9.25
N SER A 22 2.96 -2.84 -9.14
CA SER A 22 3.86 -3.11 -10.26
C SER A 22 3.37 -4.25 -11.14
N GLY A 23 2.49 -5.12 -10.64
CA GLY A 23 1.97 -6.26 -11.41
C GLY A 23 3.02 -7.33 -11.70
N ILE A 24 3.94 -7.59 -10.77
CA ILE A 24 4.99 -8.60 -11.00
C ILE A 24 4.33 -9.97 -11.25
N GLY A 25 4.55 -10.53 -12.45
CA GLY A 25 3.96 -11.79 -12.89
C GLY A 25 2.69 -11.66 -13.73
N GLY A 26 2.25 -10.44 -14.10
CA GLY A 26 1.08 -10.26 -14.96
C GLY A 26 0.62 -8.80 -15.05
N LYS A 27 -0.68 -8.57 -14.85
CA LYS A 27 -1.28 -7.23 -14.85
C LYS A 27 -1.28 -6.62 -13.44
N PRO A 28 -1.06 -5.30 -13.30
CA PRO A 28 -1.22 -4.59 -12.03
C PRO A 28 -2.59 -4.83 -11.40
N ASN A 29 -2.61 -5.08 -10.10
CA ASN A 29 -3.83 -5.18 -9.31
C ASN A 29 -3.90 -4.01 -8.32
N TYR A 30 -4.39 -2.87 -8.81
CA TYR A 30 -4.52 -1.66 -8.02
C TYR A 30 -5.47 -1.78 -6.82
N PRO A 31 -6.64 -2.45 -6.91
CA PRO A 31 -7.50 -2.68 -5.75
C PRO A 31 -6.77 -3.38 -4.60
N GLU A 32 -5.98 -4.40 -4.91
CA GLU A 32 -5.26 -5.17 -3.90
C GLU A 32 -4.03 -4.41 -3.39
N ALA A 33 -3.32 -3.71 -4.26
CA ALA A 33 -2.24 -2.79 -3.85
C ALA A 33 -2.72 -1.74 -2.84
N GLY A 34 -3.88 -1.14 -3.10
CA GLY A 34 -4.46 -0.12 -2.24
C GLY A 34 -4.83 -0.65 -0.86
N LYS A 35 -5.35 -1.88 -0.74
CA LYS A 35 -5.61 -2.51 0.57
C LYS A 35 -4.35 -2.66 1.41
N TRP A 36 -3.25 -3.08 0.80
CA TRP A 36 -1.95 -3.19 1.49
C TRP A 36 -1.40 -1.82 1.90
N PHE A 37 -1.52 -0.81 1.04
CA PHE A 37 -1.12 0.55 1.40
C PHE A 37 -2.01 1.16 2.50
N VAL A 38 -3.33 0.86 2.55
CA VAL A 38 -4.20 1.30 3.65
C VAL A 38 -3.74 0.72 4.99
N LYS A 39 -3.39 -0.58 5.04
CA LYS A 39 -2.84 -1.21 6.24
C LYS A 39 -1.54 -0.54 6.69
N ALA A 40 -0.59 -0.39 5.76
CA ALA A 40 0.69 0.26 6.03
C ALA A 40 0.51 1.73 6.47
N ALA A 41 -0.44 2.47 5.88
CA ALA A 41 -0.77 3.84 6.27
C ALA A 41 -1.36 3.91 7.68
N GLY A 42 -2.11 2.89 8.11
CA GLY A 42 -2.61 2.74 9.49
C GLY A 42 -1.50 2.68 10.54
N HIS A 43 -0.30 2.24 10.15
CA HIS A 43 0.89 2.22 10.98
C HIS A 43 1.73 3.51 10.90
N ARG A 44 1.16 4.62 10.40
CA ARG A 44 1.85 5.91 10.17
C ARG A 44 2.99 5.82 9.16
N SER A 45 2.88 4.93 8.18
CA SER A 45 3.77 4.92 7.04
C SER A 45 3.44 6.08 6.10
N GLU A 46 4.32 7.09 6.08
CA GLU A 46 4.20 8.21 5.15
C GLU A 46 4.37 7.76 3.70
N GLU A 47 5.20 6.75 3.47
CA GLU A 47 5.41 6.17 2.14
C GLU A 47 4.12 5.51 1.61
N ALA A 48 3.38 4.78 2.47
CA ALA A 48 2.12 4.16 2.07
C ALA A 48 1.02 5.19 1.79
N LYS A 49 0.98 6.29 2.56
CA LYS A 49 0.07 7.41 2.30
C LYS A 49 0.36 8.06 0.95
N ALA A 50 1.63 8.24 0.60
CA ALA A 50 2.03 8.80 -0.70
C ALA A 50 1.55 7.91 -1.85
N PHE A 51 1.72 6.59 -1.75
CA PHE A 51 1.20 5.64 -2.76
C PHE A 51 -0.32 5.68 -2.87
N LEU A 52 -1.06 5.72 -1.77
CA LEU A 52 -2.53 5.86 -1.80
C LEU A 52 -2.97 7.15 -2.49
N GLN A 53 -2.29 8.25 -2.21
CA GLN A 53 -2.59 9.53 -2.82
C GLN A 53 -2.31 9.50 -4.33
N LEU A 54 -1.19 8.91 -4.75
CA LEU A 54 -0.85 8.73 -6.16
C LEU A 54 -1.89 7.86 -6.89
N MET A 55 -2.30 6.75 -6.27
CA MET A 55 -3.30 5.86 -6.83
C MET A 55 -4.68 6.53 -6.95
N LYS A 56 -5.06 7.37 -5.98
CA LYS A 56 -6.29 8.19 -6.06
C LYS A 56 -6.21 9.20 -7.20
N GLN A 57 -5.08 9.89 -7.35
CA GLN A 57 -4.87 10.87 -8.42
C GLN A 57 -4.92 10.22 -9.81
N ASN A 58 -4.37 9.01 -9.93
CA ASN A 58 -4.41 8.24 -11.18
C ASN A 58 -5.76 7.56 -11.44
N GLY A 59 -6.75 7.69 -10.55
CA GLY A 59 -8.04 6.98 -10.65
C GLY A 59 -7.93 5.45 -10.51
N GLN A 60 -6.79 4.95 -10.02
CA GLN A 60 -6.48 3.53 -9.86
C GLN A 60 -7.00 2.96 -8.53
N PHE A 61 -7.31 3.83 -7.58
CA PHE A 61 -7.84 3.46 -6.27
C PHE A 61 -8.98 4.39 -5.88
N ASP A 62 -10.20 3.87 -5.91
CA ASP A 62 -11.38 4.59 -5.46
C ASP A 62 -11.71 4.18 -4.01
N SER A 63 -11.61 5.14 -3.09
CA SER A 63 -11.87 4.92 -1.67
C SER A 63 -13.34 4.59 -1.35
N LYS A 64 -14.27 4.61 -2.33
CA LYS A 64 -15.64 4.11 -2.15
C LYS A 64 -15.75 2.60 -2.34
N THR A 65 -14.70 1.91 -2.78
CA THR A 65 -14.71 0.46 -3.05
C THR A 65 -14.25 -0.38 -1.85
N LEU A 66 -14.13 0.23 -0.67
CA LEU A 66 -13.85 -0.42 0.61
C LEU A 66 -15.08 -0.40 1.51
#